data_AF-A0A369QC00-F1
#
_entry.id   AF-A0A369QC00-F1
#
_cell.length_a   1.000
_cell.length_b   1.000
_cell.length_c   1.000
_cell.angle_alpha   90.00
_cell.angle_beta   90.00
_cell.angle_gamma   90.00
#
_symmetry.space_group_name_H-M   'P 1'
#
loop_
_entity.id
_entity.type
_entity.pdbx_description
1 polymer ?
#
loop_
_entity_poly.entity_id
_entity_poly.type
_entity_poly.pdbx_seq_one_letter_code
_entity_poly.pdbx_strand_id
1 'polypeptide(L)'
;MEYLKNYSSHSLISLLLGWLVSLVTHSIWGFFKHGSLISSDTLTVGFWSFFFLLIAYGLFIQLPEKLITKALYKYNLITFSICSTFYALTVFTLMIGWAFFLYSNFYVVFLDAGAIGLVFGLSFWSISHKKDVNRSKLTTKNS
;
A
#
# COMPACT_ATOMS: atom_id res chain seq x y z
N MET A 1 21.40 9.15 -8.53
CA MET A 1 21.17 7.70 -8.34
C MET A 1 20.79 7.31 -6.92
N GLU A 2 21.32 7.98 -5.88
CA GLU A 2 21.04 7.62 -4.48
C GLU A 2 19.56 7.80 -4.05
N TYR A 3 18.84 8.76 -4.63
CA TYR A 3 17.41 8.99 -4.33
C TYR A 3 16.50 7.89 -4.93
N LEU A 4 16.76 7.44 -6.17
CA LEU A 4 16.06 6.30 -6.80
C LEU A 4 16.17 5.01 -5.97
N LYS A 5 17.36 4.74 -5.41
CA LYS A 5 17.59 3.58 -4.53
C LYS A 5 16.75 3.68 -3.24
N ASN A 6 16.53 4.89 -2.74
CA ASN A 6 15.73 5.15 -1.55
C ASN A 6 14.22 5.06 -1.85
N TYR A 7 13.76 5.59 -2.98
CA TYR A 7 12.36 5.54 -3.40
C TYR A 7 11.85 4.11 -3.54
N SER A 8 12.58 3.25 -4.26
CA SER A 8 12.23 1.83 -4.40
C SER A 8 12.29 1.10 -3.06
N SER A 9 13.27 1.40 -2.21
CA SER A 9 13.37 0.73 -0.89
C SER A 9 12.22 1.13 0.04
N HIS A 10 11.86 2.41 0.09
CA HIS A 10 10.75 2.92 0.90
C HIS A 10 9.43 2.33 0.45
N SER A 11 9.19 2.33 -0.87
CA SER A 11 7.96 1.78 -1.44
C SER A 11 7.85 0.28 -1.12
N LEU A 12 8.95 -0.48 -1.18
CA LEU A 12 8.95 -1.91 -0.85
C LEU A 12 8.64 -2.17 0.64
N ILE A 13 9.25 -1.39 1.54
CA ILE A 13 8.96 -1.50 2.99
C ILE A 13 7.50 -1.18 3.27
N SER A 14 7.00 -0.08 2.69
CA SER A 14 5.60 0.33 2.81
C SER A 14 4.63 -0.72 2.33
N LEU A 15 4.99 -1.42 1.26
CA LEU A 15 4.21 -2.51 0.71
C LEU A 15 4.18 -3.74 1.61
N LEU A 16 5.34 -4.16 2.12
CA LEU A 16 5.42 -5.29 3.05
C LEU A 16 4.61 -5.03 4.32
N LEU A 17 4.64 -3.79 4.83
CA LEU A 17 3.79 -3.37 5.95
C LEU A 17 2.30 -3.45 5.59
N GLY A 18 1.90 -2.97 4.42
CA GLY A 18 0.53 -3.08 3.93
C GLY A 18 0.04 -4.52 3.81
N TRP A 19 0.89 -5.41 3.29
CA TRP A 19 0.59 -6.84 3.19
C TRP A 19 0.43 -7.51 4.56
N LEU A 20 1.33 -7.23 5.50
CA LEU A 20 1.20 -7.74 6.88
C LEU A 20 -0.12 -7.27 7.53
N VAL A 21 -0.51 -6.01 7.33
CA VAL A 21 -1.78 -5.50 7.85
C VAL A 21 -2.96 -6.19 7.17
N SER A 22 -2.92 -6.44 5.86
CA SER A 22 -3.99 -7.19 5.18
C SER A 22 -4.16 -8.60 5.74
N LEU A 23 -3.08 -9.31 6.07
CA LEU A 23 -3.20 -10.62 6.73
C LEU A 23 -3.95 -10.52 8.06
N VAL A 24 -3.64 -9.50 8.86
CA VAL A 24 -4.32 -9.24 10.14
C VAL A 24 -5.79 -8.87 9.91
N THR A 25 -6.07 -7.95 8.99
CA THR A 25 -7.43 -7.52 8.64
C THR A 25 -8.28 -8.69 8.16
N HIS A 26 -7.74 -9.54 7.28
CA HIS A 26 -8.42 -10.72 6.78
C HIS A 26 -8.64 -11.79 7.85
N SER A 27 -7.68 -11.96 8.76
CA SER A 27 -7.81 -12.90 9.90
C SER A 27 -8.90 -12.44 10.88
N ILE A 28 -8.97 -11.14 11.16
CA ILE A 28 -10.03 -10.56 12.01
C ILE A 28 -11.40 -10.74 11.34
N TRP A 29 -11.51 -10.46 10.04
CA TRP A 29 -12.75 -10.69 9.30
C TRP A 29 -13.16 -12.16 9.29
N GLY A 30 -12.21 -13.06 9.02
CA GLY A 30 -12.40 -14.51 9.05
C GLY A 30 -12.91 -14.98 10.41
N PHE A 31 -12.39 -14.43 11.51
CA PHE A 31 -12.88 -14.72 12.85
C PHE A 31 -14.36 -14.33 13.04
N PHE A 32 -14.76 -13.14 12.61
CA PHE A 32 -16.16 -12.71 12.71
C PHE A 32 -17.11 -13.55 11.83
N LYS A 33 -16.64 -14.02 10.67
CA LYS A 33 -17.47 -14.75 9.72
C LYS A 33 -17.53 -16.27 10.01
N HIS A 34 -16.42 -16.85 10.48
CA HIS A 34 -16.23 -18.30 10.54
C HIS A 34 -15.83 -18.81 11.93
N GLY A 35 -15.66 -17.93 12.93
CA GLY A 35 -15.32 -18.30 14.31
C GLY A 35 -13.87 -18.75 14.51
N SER A 36 -13.03 -18.68 13.47
CA SER A 36 -11.60 -19.02 13.52
C SER A 36 -10.75 -17.90 12.94
N LEU A 37 -9.64 -17.60 13.61
CA LEU A 37 -8.62 -16.64 13.14
C LEU A 37 -7.83 -17.15 11.93
N ILE A 38 -7.67 -18.48 11.83
CA ILE A 38 -6.89 -19.11 10.77
C ILE A 38 -7.80 -20.12 10.09
N SER A 39 -8.25 -19.76 8.90
CA SER A 39 -8.99 -20.65 8.00
C SER A 39 -8.15 -20.94 6.75
N SER A 40 -8.49 -21.98 6.00
CA SER A 40 -7.89 -22.25 4.67
C SER A 40 -7.97 -21.02 3.76
N ASP A 41 -9.03 -20.23 3.92
CA ASP A 41 -9.30 -19.05 3.10
C ASP A 41 -8.35 -17.90 3.46
N THR A 42 -7.99 -17.74 4.74
CA THR A 42 -7.02 -16.73 5.20
C THR A 42 -5.65 -16.92 4.53
N LEU A 43 -5.17 -18.15 4.46
CA LEU A 43 -3.88 -18.47 3.82
C LEU A 43 -3.96 -18.32 2.30
N THR A 44 -5.07 -18.77 1.71
CA THR A 44 -5.29 -18.66 0.26
C THR A 44 -5.36 -17.20 -0.17
N VAL A 45 -6.14 -16.37 0.52
CA VAL A 45 -6.23 -14.94 0.23
C VAL A 45 -4.91 -14.23 0.55
N GLY A 46 -4.21 -14.60 1.62
CA GLY A 46 -2.88 -14.06 1.92
C GLY A 46 -1.83 -14.35 0.83
N PHE A 47 -1.86 -15.55 0.27
CA PHE A 47 -0.96 -15.96 -0.81
C PHE A 47 -1.32 -15.29 -2.13
N TRP A 48 -2.60 -15.30 -2.53
CA TRP A 48 -3.03 -14.70 -3.79
C TRP A 48 -2.94 -13.17 -3.77
N SER A 49 -3.31 -12.53 -2.66
CA SER A 49 -3.22 -11.06 -2.51
C SER A 49 -1.79 -10.55 -2.67
N PHE A 50 -0.78 -11.34 -2.26
CA PHE A 50 0.63 -11.00 -2.44
C PHE A 50 1.01 -10.80 -3.91
N PHE A 51 0.53 -11.66 -4.83
CA PHE A 51 0.83 -11.52 -6.26
C PHE A 51 0.19 -10.26 -6.86
N PHE A 52 -1.06 -9.96 -6.48
CA PHE A 52 -1.74 -8.76 -6.94
C PHE A 52 -1.09 -7.48 -6.38
N LEU A 53 -0.64 -7.51 -5.13
CA LEU A 53 0.19 -6.47 -4.52
C LEU A 53 1.49 -6.25 -5.29
N LEU A 54 2.18 -7.33 -5.68
CA LEU A 54 3.45 -7.25 -6.39
C LEU A 54 3.29 -6.54 -7.75
N ILE A 55 2.16 -6.78 -8.42
CA ILE A 55 1.85 -6.12 -9.70
C ILE A 55 1.45 -4.66 -9.47
N ALA A 56 0.60 -4.37 -8.48
CA ALA A 56 0.25 -3.00 -8.10
C ALA A 56 1.49 -2.17 -7.73
N TYR A 57 2.48 -2.81 -7.10
CA TYR A 57 3.78 -2.24 -6.80
C TYR A 57 4.63 -1.95 -8.03
N GLY A 58 4.68 -2.89 -8.97
CA GLY A 58 5.36 -2.71 -10.25
C GLY A 58 4.83 -1.48 -10.97
N LEU A 59 3.51 -1.30 -10.99
CA LEU A 59 2.86 -0.12 -11.54
C LEU A 59 3.19 1.16 -10.75
N PHE A 60 3.27 1.07 -9.42
CA PHE A 60 3.62 2.22 -8.58
C PHE A 60 5.09 2.67 -8.77
N ILE A 61 6.04 1.73 -8.90
CA ILE A 61 7.45 2.07 -9.21
C ILE A 61 7.56 2.74 -10.59
N GLN A 62 6.73 2.33 -11.55
CA GLN A 62 6.72 2.93 -12.89
C GLN A 62 6.22 4.38 -12.89
N LEU A 63 5.54 4.84 -11.83
CA LEU A 63 5.15 6.24 -11.73
C LEU A 63 6.39 7.15 -11.67
N PRO A 64 6.39 8.28 -12.40
CA PRO A 64 7.50 9.21 -12.37
C PRO A 64 7.75 9.72 -10.96
N GLU A 65 8.98 9.55 -10.47
CA GLU A 65 9.42 10.01 -9.15
C GLU A 65 9.09 11.50 -8.91
N LYS A 66 9.22 12.33 -9.95
CA LYS A 66 8.87 13.76 -9.91
C LYS A 66 7.39 14.02 -9.58
N LEU A 67 6.49 13.14 -10.00
CA LEU A 67 5.06 13.27 -9.67
C LEU A 67 4.82 12.90 -8.21
N ILE A 68 5.46 11.85 -7.71
CA ILE A 68 5.26 11.38 -6.33
C ILE A 68 5.89 12.34 -5.34
N THR A 69 7.09 12.84 -5.60
CA THR A 69 7.72 13.89 -4.77
C THR A 69 6.85 15.14 -4.74
N LYS A 70 6.34 15.61 -5.90
CA LYS A 70 5.42 16.75 -5.95
C LYS A 70 4.13 16.48 -5.15
N ALA A 71 3.59 15.26 -5.20
CA ALA A 71 2.42 14.88 -4.43
C ALA A 71 2.71 14.84 -2.91
N LEU A 72 3.87 14.31 -2.49
CA LEU A 72 4.32 14.30 -1.10
C LEU A 72 4.42 15.71 -0.50
N TYR A 73 4.90 16.69 -1.28
CA TYR A 73 5.00 18.09 -0.84
C TYR A 73 3.67 18.83 -0.88
N LYS A 74 2.80 18.51 -1.83
CA LYS A 74 1.51 19.19 -2.00
C LYS A 74 0.46 18.72 -1.00
N TYR A 75 0.48 17.45 -0.62
CA TYR A 75 -0.56 16.82 0.19
C TYR A 75 -0.05 16.47 1.59
N ASN A 76 -0.89 16.67 2.59
CA ASN A 76 -0.63 16.20 3.94
C ASN A 76 -0.74 14.65 4.01
N LEU A 77 -0.25 14.07 5.11
CA LEU A 77 -0.25 12.63 5.35
C LEU A 77 -1.61 11.96 5.10
N ILE A 78 -2.69 12.59 5.57
CA ILE A 78 -4.05 12.03 5.47
C ILE A 78 -4.50 12.01 4.01
N THR A 79 -4.43 13.15 3.30
CA THR A 79 -4.86 13.26 1.90
C THR A 79 -4.01 12.36 1.01
N PHE A 80 -2.70 12.27 1.23
CA PHE A 80 -1.84 11.36 0.48
C PHE A 80 -2.25 9.90 0.69
N SER A 81 -2.55 9.52 1.93
CA SER A 81 -2.97 8.15 2.26
C SER A 81 -4.31 7.80 1.63
N ILE A 82 -5.28 8.72 1.64
CA ILE A 82 -6.57 8.54 0.97
C ILE A 82 -6.39 8.38 -0.54
N CYS A 83 -5.58 9.24 -1.19
CA CYS A 83 -5.27 9.11 -2.61
C CYS A 83 -4.61 7.77 -2.94
N SER A 84 -3.69 7.30 -2.09
CA SER A 84 -3.05 5.98 -2.21
C SER A 84 -4.07 4.85 -2.10
N THR A 85 -5.03 4.94 -1.17
CA THR A 85 -6.14 4.00 -1.06
C THR A 85 -6.98 3.94 -2.34
N PHE A 86 -7.37 5.09 -2.90
CA PHE A 86 -8.12 5.12 -4.17
C PHE A 86 -7.31 4.55 -5.33
N TYR A 87 -6.01 4.84 -5.38
CA TYR A 87 -5.12 4.24 -6.37
C TYR A 87 -5.09 2.71 -6.25
N ALA A 88 -4.87 2.19 -5.04
CA ALA A 88 -4.85 0.74 -4.79
C ALA A 88 -6.18 0.08 -5.17
N LEU A 89 -7.32 0.67 -4.79
CA LEU A 89 -8.65 0.19 -5.16
C LEU A 89 -8.86 0.20 -6.68
N THR A 90 -8.39 1.25 -7.37
CA THR A 90 -8.53 1.35 -8.83
C THR A 90 -7.70 0.29 -9.53
N VAL A 91 -6.42 0.13 -9.16
CA VAL A 91 -5.54 -0.90 -9.71
C VAL A 91 -6.11 -2.28 -9.45
N PHE A 92 -6.56 -2.54 -8.22
CA PHE A 92 -7.17 -3.81 -7.85
C PHE A 92 -8.44 -4.10 -8.65
N THR A 93 -9.30 -3.09 -8.84
CA THR A 93 -10.52 -3.18 -9.68
C THR A 93 -10.16 -3.49 -11.13
N LEU A 94 -9.12 -2.88 -11.69
CA LEU A 94 -8.70 -3.16 -13.06
C LEU A 94 -8.15 -4.59 -13.22
N MET A 95 -7.49 -5.11 -12.18
CA MET A 95 -6.88 -6.45 -12.22
C MET A 95 -7.88 -7.59 -12.01
N ILE A 96 -8.77 -7.46 -11.02
CA ILE A 96 -9.66 -8.55 -10.56
C ILE A 96 -11.14 -8.16 -10.67
N GLY A 97 -11.47 -6.94 -11.08
CA GLY A 97 -12.86 -6.47 -11.18
C GLY A 97 -13.73 -7.35 -12.08
N TRP A 98 -13.16 -8.05 -13.05
CA TRP A 98 -13.88 -9.05 -13.85
C TRP A 98 -14.38 -10.24 -13.00
N ALA A 99 -13.60 -10.72 -12.03
CA ALA A 99 -14.02 -11.79 -11.11
C ALA A 99 -15.08 -11.28 -10.10
N PHE A 100 -15.04 -10.00 -9.76
CA PHE A 100 -16.06 -9.36 -8.91
C PHE A 100 -17.45 -9.37 -9.57
N PHE A 101 -17.55 -9.13 -10.88
CA PHE A 101 -18.82 -9.23 -11.60
C PHE A 101 -19.40 -10.66 -11.64
N LEU A 102 -18.55 -11.67 -11.45
CA LEU A 102 -18.95 -13.08 -11.51
C LEU A 102 -19.39 -13.64 -10.15
N TYR A 103 -18.94 -13.05 -9.03
CA TYR A 103 -19.17 -13.61 -7.69
C TYR A 103 -19.50 -12.54 -6.65
N SER A 104 -20.65 -12.70 -5.99
CA SER A 104 -21.24 -11.73 -5.05
C SER A 104 -20.53 -11.59 -3.69
N ASN A 105 -19.45 -12.30 -3.42
CA ASN A 105 -18.80 -12.34 -2.09
C ASN A 105 -17.40 -11.71 -2.03
N PHE A 106 -16.98 -10.95 -3.05
CA PHE A 106 -15.61 -10.43 -3.15
C PHE A 106 -15.35 -9.13 -2.36
N TYR A 107 -16.32 -8.59 -1.63
CA TYR A 107 -16.17 -7.32 -0.89
C TYR A 107 -15.00 -7.31 0.11
N VAL A 108 -14.68 -8.46 0.70
CA VAL A 108 -13.57 -8.59 1.66
C VAL A 108 -12.23 -8.27 1.02
N VAL A 109 -12.02 -8.67 -0.23
CA VAL A 109 -10.75 -8.46 -0.93
C VAL A 109 -10.56 -6.98 -1.31
N PHE A 110 -11.65 -6.25 -1.51
CA PHE A 110 -11.61 -4.78 -1.65
C PHE A 110 -11.27 -4.08 -0.34
N LEU A 111 -11.75 -4.62 0.79
CA LEU A 111 -11.40 -4.12 2.12
C LEU A 111 -9.89 -4.31 2.38
N ASP A 112 -9.36 -5.48 2.02
CA ASP A 112 -7.92 -5.75 2.06
C ASP A 112 -7.13 -4.77 1.18
N ALA A 113 -7.52 -4.59 -0.08
CA ALA A 113 -6.89 -3.64 -0.99
C ALA A 113 -6.93 -2.20 -0.44
N GLY A 114 -8.04 -1.80 0.19
CA GLY A 114 -8.19 -0.52 0.84
C GLY A 114 -7.24 -0.35 2.04
N ALA A 115 -7.17 -1.36 2.91
CA ALA A 115 -6.27 -1.39 4.06
C ALA A 115 -4.79 -1.30 3.63
N ILE A 116 -4.42 -2.07 2.60
CA ILE A 116 -3.09 -2.03 1.99
C ILE A 116 -2.77 -0.62 1.49
N GLY A 117 -3.66 -0.04 0.67
CA GLY A 117 -3.44 1.29 0.09
C GLY A 117 -3.31 2.38 1.13
N LEU A 118 -4.05 2.27 2.24
CA LEU A 118 -4.00 3.21 3.36
C LEU A 118 -2.67 3.09 4.11
N VAL A 119 -2.28 1.87 4.49
CA VAL A 119 -1.02 1.60 5.22
C VAL A 119 0.20 1.95 4.36
N PHE A 120 0.13 1.64 3.06
CA PHE A 120 1.15 2.03 2.11
C PHE A 120 1.32 3.56 2.09
N GLY A 121 0.23 4.30 1.92
CA GLY A 121 0.28 5.76 1.88
C GLY A 121 0.83 6.38 3.17
N LEU A 122 0.38 5.88 4.32
CA LEU A 122 0.86 6.33 5.64
C LEU A 122 2.35 6.08 5.83
N SER A 123 2.79 4.85 5.60
CA SER A 123 4.17 4.45 5.80
C SER A 123 5.10 5.13 4.79
N PHE A 124 4.69 5.21 3.53
CA PHE A 124 5.50 5.80 2.47
C PHE A 124 5.69 7.30 2.67
N TRP A 125 4.62 8.02 3.00
CA TRP A 125 4.70 9.44 3.35
C TRP A 125 5.58 9.65 4.58
N SER A 126 5.40 8.85 5.63
CA SER A 126 6.15 9.00 6.88
C SER A 126 7.65 8.74 6.73
N ILE A 127 8.03 7.69 6.01
CA ILE A 127 9.43 7.31 5.80
C ILE A 127 10.10 8.35 4.88
N SER A 128 9.43 8.74 3.80
CA SER A 128 9.99 9.67 2.82
C SER A 128 10.09 11.10 3.37
N HIS A 129 9.07 11.59 4.06
CA HIS A 129 9.06 12.95 4.62
C HIS A 129 10.05 13.11 5.79
N LYS A 130 10.25 12.09 6.64
CA LYS A 130 11.26 12.14 7.72
C LYS A 130 12.68 12.27 7.17
N LYS A 131 12.97 11.61 6.04
CA LYS A 131 14.30 11.63 5.43
C LYS A 131 14.64 12.99 4.83
N ASP A 132 13.68 13.64 4.18
CA ASP A 132 13.88 14.98 3.60
C ASP A 132 14.07 16.06 4.68
N VAL A 133 13.33 15.99 5.80
CA VAL A 133 13.53 16.90 6.96
C VAL A 133 14.91 16.72 7.60
N ASN A 134 15.41 15.49 7.69
CA ASN A 134 16.76 15.25 8.22
C ASN A 134 17.86 15.74 7.26
N ARG A 135 17.64 15.62 5.94
CA ARG A 135 18.59 16.09 4.93
C ARG A 135 18.71 17.62 4.93
N SER A 136 17.60 18.35 5.04
CA SER A 136 17.62 19.82 5.10
C SER A 136 18.32 20.34 6.36
N LYS A 137 18.14 19.68 7.51
CA LYS A 137 18.85 20.02 8.76
C LYS A 137 20.36 19.80 8.70
N LEU A 138 20.81 18.75 8.00
CA LEU A 138 22.23 18.46 7.80
C LEU A 138 22.91 19.50 6.90
N THR A 139 22.21 19.99 5.87
CA THR A 139 22.75 21.05 4.99
C THR A 139 22.87 22.40 5.67
N THR A 140 21.96 22.75 6.59
CA THR A 140 22.03 24.00 7.36
C THR A 140 23.02 23.97 8.53
N LYS A 141 23.46 22.78 8.97
CA LYS A 141 24.44 22.64 10.06
C LYS A 141 25.89 22.68 9.57
N ASN A 142 26.09 22.47 8.27
CA ASN A 142 27.40 22.45 7.61
C ASN A 142 27.66 23.71 6.76
N SER A 143 26.78 24.71 6.82
CA SER A 143 26.93 26.05 6.22
C SER A 143 27.22 27.08 7.29
#